data_AF-A0A7D6Z994-F1
#
_entry.id   AF-A0A7D6Z994-F1
#
_cell.length_a   1.000
_cell.length_b   1.000
_cell.length_c   1.000
_cell.angle_alpha   90.00
_cell.angle_beta   90.00
_cell.angle_gamma   90.00
#
_symmetry.space_group_name_H-M   'P 1'
#
loop_
_entity.id
_entity.type
_entity.pdbx_description
1 polymer ?
#
loop_
_entity_poly.entity_id
_entity_poly.type
_entity_poly.pdbx_seq_one_letter_code
_entity_poly.pdbx_strand_id
1 'polypeptide(L)'
;MVTPNSIRSCTRRPHVATPSTPRSPDSDRRRRMQPIVDLERAICALELPRLGHSLVSDHAVTQVLDSTTLAVVMHCGHNVAIVEEAIREQHLAIKGIDIDRDMLVVSI
;
A
#
# COMPACT_ATOMS: atom_id res chain seq x y z
N MET A 1 54.29 -8.26 -61.27
CA MET A 1 53.38 -7.17 -61.68
C MET A 1 52.91 -6.45 -60.42
N VAL A 2 53.39 -5.21 -60.27
CA VAL A 2 52.82 -3.99 -59.65
C VAL A 2 51.79 -4.08 -58.48
N THR A 3 52.17 -3.41 -57.39
CA THR A 3 51.53 -2.87 -56.16
C THR A 3 50.29 -1.95 -56.36
N PRO A 4 49.68 -1.24 -55.35
CA PRO A 4 49.63 -1.32 -53.86
C PRO A 4 48.22 -1.01 -53.21
N ASN A 5 48.20 -0.77 -51.88
CA ASN A 5 47.25 0.05 -51.07
C ASN A 5 45.90 -0.59 -50.68
N SER A 6 45.23 -0.32 -49.55
CA SER A 6 45.24 0.75 -48.52
C SER A 6 44.48 0.20 -47.28
N ILE A 7 44.99 0.34 -46.05
CA ILE A 7 44.66 1.37 -45.04
C ILE A 7 43.23 1.26 -44.40
N ARG A 8 43.26 1.01 -43.08
CA ARG A 8 42.36 1.50 -42.00
C ARG A 8 40.92 0.98 -41.83
N SER A 9 40.66 0.44 -40.64
CA SER A 9 40.01 1.13 -39.51
C SER A 9 38.91 0.34 -38.78
N CYS A 10 39.04 0.38 -37.45
CA CYS A 10 37.98 0.60 -36.47
C CYS A 10 36.94 -0.51 -36.21
N THR A 11 37.20 -1.23 -35.09
CA THR A 11 36.30 -1.38 -33.93
C THR A 11 34.83 -1.70 -34.16
N ARG A 12 34.40 -2.88 -33.71
CA ARG A 12 33.03 -3.07 -33.21
C ARG A 12 32.99 -4.14 -32.12
N ARG A 13 33.04 -3.70 -30.86
CA ARG A 13 32.45 -4.45 -29.74
C ARG A 13 30.94 -4.24 -29.81
N PRO A 14 30.10 -5.29 -29.86
CA PRO A 14 28.72 -5.15 -29.46
C PRO A 14 28.64 -5.36 -27.95
N HIS A 15 28.40 -4.26 -27.24
CA HIS A 15 27.73 -4.27 -25.94
C HIS A 15 26.40 -5.02 -26.09
N VAL A 16 26.26 -6.18 -25.44
CA VAL A 16 24.94 -6.70 -25.10
C VAL A 16 24.58 -6.04 -23.78
N ALA A 17 23.83 -4.95 -23.92
CA ALA A 17 23.13 -4.31 -22.82
C ALA A 17 22.20 -5.34 -22.17
N THR A 18 22.37 -5.53 -20.87
CA THR A 18 21.30 -6.01 -20.00
C THR A 18 20.03 -5.21 -20.29
N PRO A 19 18.86 -5.84 -20.46
CA PRO A 19 17.62 -5.11 -20.49
C PRO A 19 17.35 -4.59 -19.07
N SER A 20 17.83 -3.39 -18.80
CA SER A 20 17.34 -2.55 -17.72
C SER A 20 15.92 -2.13 -18.12
N THR A 21 14.96 -3.01 -17.86
CA THR A 21 13.54 -2.69 -17.95
C THR A 21 13.32 -1.40 -17.16
N PRO A 22 12.82 -0.30 -17.76
CA PRO A 22 12.43 0.86 -16.98
C PRO A 22 11.30 0.39 -16.07
N ARG A 23 11.58 0.30 -14.75
CA ARG A 23 10.53 0.09 -13.76
C ARG A 23 9.55 1.25 -13.93
N SER A 24 8.39 0.97 -14.49
CA SER A 24 7.35 1.96 -14.67
C SER A 24 7.04 2.59 -13.30
N PRO A 25 7.00 3.93 -13.19
CA PRO A 25 6.74 4.62 -11.91
C PRO A 25 5.40 4.22 -11.28
N ASP A 26 4.44 3.76 -12.09
CA ASP A 26 3.18 3.17 -11.61
C ASP A 26 3.35 1.91 -10.75
N SER A 27 4.38 1.10 -11.00
CA SER A 27 4.61 -0.15 -10.26
C SER A 27 5.12 0.13 -8.85
N ASP A 28 6.00 1.12 -8.72
CA ASP A 28 6.52 1.59 -7.44
C ASP A 28 5.42 2.29 -6.63
N ARG A 29 4.57 3.09 -7.28
CA ARG A 29 3.43 3.75 -6.63
C ARG A 29 2.39 2.74 -6.14
N ARG A 30 2.07 1.71 -6.94
CA ARG A 30 1.17 0.61 -6.53
C ARG A 30 1.77 -0.21 -5.39
N ARG A 31 3.08 -0.49 -5.40
CA ARG A 31 3.75 -1.17 -4.28
C ARG A 31 3.71 -0.36 -2.98
N ARG A 32 3.85 0.96 -3.05
CA ARG A 32 3.77 1.81 -1.85
C ARG A 32 2.35 1.93 -1.29
N MET A 33 1.32 1.81 -2.12
CA MET A 33 -0.08 1.88 -1.66
C MET A 33 -0.69 0.52 -1.30
N GLN A 34 -0.06 -0.60 -1.66
CA GLN A 34 -0.50 -1.94 -1.24
C GLN A 34 -0.71 -2.09 0.28
N PRO A 35 0.24 -1.70 1.16
CA PRO A 35 0.09 -1.98 2.58
C PRO A 35 -1.10 -1.25 3.23
N ILE A 36 -1.43 -0.03 2.79
CA ILE A 36 -2.57 0.71 3.34
C ILE A 36 -3.92 0.19 2.82
N VAL A 37 -3.97 -0.30 1.57
CA VAL A 37 -5.16 -0.94 0.99
C VAL A 37 -5.38 -2.32 1.60
N ASP A 38 -4.31 -3.06 1.86
CA ASP A 38 -4.38 -4.34 2.56
C ASP A 38 -4.85 -4.14 4.00
N LEU A 39 -4.37 -3.08 4.68
CA LEU A 39 -4.85 -2.67 6.00
C LEU A 39 -6.33 -2.30 5.98
N GLU A 40 -6.76 -1.48 5.02
CA GLU A 40 -8.16 -1.11 4.83
C GLU A 40 -9.04 -2.35 4.74
N ARG A 41 -8.69 -3.29 3.85
CA ARG A 41 -9.42 -4.54 3.68
C ARG A 41 -9.43 -5.39 4.93
N ALA A 42 -8.30 -5.47 5.64
CA ALA A 42 -8.22 -6.20 6.90
C ALA A 42 -9.14 -5.60 7.96
N ILE A 43 -9.20 -4.26 8.05
CA ILE A 43 -10.10 -3.56 8.96
C ILE A 43 -11.56 -3.75 8.53
N CYS A 44 -11.91 -3.64 7.25
CA CYS A 44 -13.28 -3.88 6.78
C CYS A 44 -13.80 -5.28 7.08
N ALA A 45 -12.92 -6.29 6.96
CA ALA A 45 -13.22 -7.70 7.17
C ALA A 45 -13.05 -8.13 8.64
N LEU A 46 -12.76 -7.18 9.54
CA LEU A 46 -12.58 -7.43 10.95
C LEU A 46 -13.96 -7.68 11.58
N GLU A 47 -14.13 -8.86 12.16
CA GLU A 47 -15.32 -9.20 12.94
C GLU A 47 -15.29 -8.53 14.31
N LEU A 48 -16.45 -8.06 14.76
CA LEU A 48 -16.68 -7.43 16.05
C LEU A 48 -17.58 -8.33 16.90
N PRO A 49 -17.01 -9.25 17.72
CA PRO A 49 -17.80 -10.17 18.54
C PRO A 49 -18.74 -9.44 19.49
N ARG A 50 -18.31 -8.28 20.01
CA ARG A 50 -19.09 -7.42 20.91
C ARG A 50 -20.30 -6.75 20.25
N LEU A 51 -20.37 -6.76 18.92
CA LEU A 51 -21.52 -6.29 18.13
C LEU A 51 -22.25 -7.45 17.44
N GLY A 52 -22.22 -8.64 18.05
CA GLY A 52 -22.93 -9.80 17.54
C GLY A 52 -22.30 -10.44 16.31
N HIS A 53 -20.95 -10.43 16.23
CA HIS A 53 -20.19 -10.95 15.07
C HIS A 53 -20.44 -10.18 13.77
N SER A 54 -20.78 -8.89 13.86
CA SER A 54 -20.89 -8.00 12.70
C SER A 54 -19.51 -7.56 12.22
N LEU A 55 -19.38 -7.18 10.95
CA LEU A 55 -18.12 -6.66 10.40
C LEU A 55 -17.97 -5.18 10.69
N VAL A 56 -16.74 -4.67 10.73
CA VAL A 56 -16.48 -3.22 10.80
C VAL A 56 -17.14 -2.50 9.62
N SER A 57 -17.14 -3.10 8.43
CA SER A 57 -17.78 -2.54 7.22
C SER A 57 -19.30 -2.37 7.33
N ASP A 58 -19.97 -3.06 8.26
CA ASP A 58 -21.41 -2.89 8.52
C ASP A 58 -21.69 -1.65 9.39
N HIS A 59 -20.70 -1.21 10.17
CA HIS A 59 -20.83 -0.15 11.17
C HIS A 59 -19.98 1.09 10.87
N ALA A 60 -19.10 1.02 9.88
CA ALA A 60 -18.13 2.04 9.55
C ALA A 60 -17.81 2.08 8.06
N VAL A 61 -17.39 3.25 7.60
CA VAL A 61 -16.81 3.47 6.27
C VAL A 61 -15.32 3.68 6.43
N THR A 62 -14.52 2.88 5.74
CA THR A 62 -13.07 3.06 5.65
C THR A 62 -12.71 3.92 4.44
N GLN A 63 -11.74 4.80 4.59
CA GLN A 63 -11.24 5.64 3.52
C GLN A 63 -9.73 5.82 3.63
N VAL A 64 -9.00 5.39 2.61
CA VAL A 64 -7.56 5.63 2.51
C VAL A 64 -7.31 7.11 2.23
N LEU A 65 -6.67 7.81 3.17
CA LEU A 65 -6.33 9.23 3.03
C LEU A 65 -5.02 9.41 2.28
N ASP A 66 -4.01 8.60 2.60
CA ASP A 66 -2.70 8.60 1.96
C ASP A 66 -2.09 7.18 1.93
N SER A 67 -0.83 7.04 1.50
CA SER A 67 -0.16 5.73 1.40
C SER A 67 0.11 5.03 2.74
N THR A 68 -0.11 5.71 3.85
CA THR A 68 0.21 5.30 5.23
C THR A 68 -0.92 5.57 6.21
N THR A 69 -1.94 6.34 5.83
CA THR A 69 -3.02 6.79 6.71
C THR A 69 -4.38 6.36 6.16
N LEU A 70 -5.18 5.79 7.04
CA LEU A 70 -6.54 5.31 6.80
C LEU A 70 -7.49 5.96 7.80
N ALA A 71 -8.58 6.55 7.31
CA ALA A 71 -9.70 6.96 8.15
C ALA A 71 -10.74 5.84 8.23
N VAL A 72 -11.31 5.64 9.41
CA VAL A 72 -12.42 4.72 9.69
C VAL A 72 -13.51 5.57 10.34
N VAL A 73 -14.55 5.88 9.57
CA VAL A 73 -15.65 6.74 10.02
C VAL A 73 -16.81 5.86 10.45
N MET A 74 -17.14 5.90 11.73
CA MET A 74 -18.20 5.11 12.33
C MET A 74 -19.57 5.74 12.07
N HIS A 75 -20.58 4.92 11.77
CA HIS A 75 -21.97 5.38 11.73
C HIS A 75 -22.51 5.70 13.13
N CYS A 76 -21.94 5.10 14.17
CA CYS A 76 -22.34 5.30 15.55
C CYS A 76 -21.11 5.44 16.46
N GLY A 77 -20.97 6.59 17.12
CA GLY A 77 -19.85 6.88 18.03
C GLY A 77 -19.72 5.91 19.21
N HIS A 78 -20.81 5.27 19.64
CA HIS A 78 -20.76 4.27 20.73
C HIS A 78 -19.94 3.01 20.37
N ASN A 79 -19.78 2.73 19.07
CA ASN A 79 -19.04 1.56 18.59
C ASN A 79 -17.55 1.84 18.40
N VAL A 80 -17.12 3.10 18.50
CA VAL A 80 -15.72 3.53 18.26
C VAL A 80 -14.75 2.78 19.17
N ALA A 81 -15.04 2.73 20.47
CA ALA A 81 -14.19 2.02 21.44
C ALA A 81 -14.14 0.50 21.17
N ILE A 82 -15.21 -0.08 20.63
CA ILE A 82 -15.25 -1.50 20.29
C ILE A 82 -14.34 -1.78 19.09
N VAL A 83 -14.41 -0.93 18.06
CA VAL A 83 -13.60 -1.04 16.84
C VAL A 83 -12.14 -0.74 17.11
N GLU A 84 -11.83 0.30 17.88
CA GLU A 84 -10.47 0.63 18.31
C GLU A 84 -9.78 -0.57 18.95
N GLU A 85 -10.41 -1.18 19.94
CA GLU A 85 -9.85 -2.32 20.64
C GLU A 85 -9.68 -3.52 19.72
N ALA A 86 -10.67 -3.81 18.86
CA ALA A 86 -10.58 -4.92 17.92
C ALA A 86 -9.45 -4.71 16.88
N ILE A 87 -9.20 -3.47 16.47
CA ILE A 87 -8.06 -3.10 15.62
C ILE A 87 -6.73 -3.31 16.37
N ARG A 88 -6.66 -2.94 17.66
CA ARG A 88 -5.47 -3.18 18.51
C ARG A 88 -5.20 -4.67 18.70
N GLU A 89 -6.24 -5.46 18.97
CA GLU A 89 -6.14 -6.92 19.19
C GLU A 89 -5.68 -7.67 17.94
N GLN A 90 -6.03 -7.20 16.74
CA GLN A 90 -5.64 -7.83 15.49
C GLN A 90 -4.16 -7.67 15.11
N HIS A 91 -3.35 -7.03 15.97
CA HIS A 91 -1.89 -6.91 15.81
C HIS A 91 -1.47 -6.49 14.39
N LEU A 92 -2.27 -5.62 13.78
CA LEU A 92 -1.95 -5.01 12.50
C LEU A 92 -0.70 -4.13 12.69
N ALA A 93 0.11 -3.95 11.65
CA ALA A 93 1.34 -3.16 11.68
C ALA A 93 1.06 -1.64 11.79
N ILE A 94 0.22 -1.26 12.74
CA ILE A 94 -0.28 0.09 12.99
C ILE A 94 0.70 0.79 13.92
N LYS A 95 1.18 1.94 13.46
CA LYS A 95 2.07 2.82 14.19
C LYS A 95 1.33 3.74 15.16
N GLY A 96 0.10 4.12 14.83
CA GLY A 96 -0.72 4.99 15.67
C GLY A 96 -2.19 4.96 15.28
N ILE A 97 -3.05 5.12 16.29
CA ILE A 97 -4.50 5.27 16.15
C ILE A 97 -4.85 6.58 16.85
N ASP A 98 -5.38 7.54 16.11
CA ASP A 98 -5.97 8.77 16.61
C ASP A 98 -7.49 8.65 16.54
N ILE A 99 -8.21 9.22 17.50
CA ILE A 99 -9.66 9.06 17.61
C ILE A 99 -10.27 10.45 17.78
N ASP A 100 -11.14 10.79 16.83
CA ASP A 100 -11.91 12.02 16.86
C ASP A 100 -13.40 11.68 16.82
N ARG A 101 -14.06 11.69 17.99
CA ARG A 101 -15.50 11.43 18.22
C ARG A 101 -16.03 10.15 17.57
N ASP A 102 -16.33 10.18 16.28
CA ASP A 102 -16.89 9.13 15.44
C ASP A 102 -15.93 8.65 14.35
N MET A 103 -14.73 9.21 14.25
CA MET A 103 -13.69 8.82 13.30
C MET A 103 -12.46 8.28 14.02
N LEU A 104 -11.88 7.21 13.47
CA LEU A 104 -10.56 6.71 13.85
C LEU A 104 -9.60 6.93 12.68
N VAL A 105 -8.43 7.49 12.96
CA VAL A 105 -7.35 7.65 11.98
C VAL A 105 -6.25 6.67 12.34
N VAL A 106 -6.05 5.69 11.47
CA VAL A 106 -5.07 4.61 11.61
C VAL A 106 -3.89 4.93 10.70
N SER A 107 -2.67 4.83 11.23
CA SER A 107 -1.43 5.05 10.48
C SER A 107 -0.48 3.86 10.60
N ILE A 108 0.26 3.54 9.53
CA ILE A 108 1.29 2.49 9.46
C ILE A 108 2.70 3.06 9.27
#